data_AF-A0AAJ5YXE8-F1
#
_entry.id   AF-A0AAJ5YXE8-F1
#
_cell.length_a   1.000
_cell.length_b   1.000
_cell.length_c   1.000
_cell.angle_alpha   90.00
_cell.angle_beta   90.00
_cell.angle_gamma   90.00
#
_symmetry.space_group_name_H-M   'P 1'
#
loop_
_entity.id
_entity.type
_entity.pdbx_description
1 polymer ?
#
loop_
_entity_poly.entity_id
_entity_poly.type
_entity_poly.pdbx_seq_one_letter_code
_entity_poly.pdbx_strand_id
1 'polypeptide(L)'
;MVDEASMASRQARLQRLKTKMNQSLSANRQDIVEEQVAQRERSQKRSVGQARKLAKAERLLDERDLREAGKDVERHRAMNYSIEENEAWEAKLEDKEVSRDKGAIAWKDTLEHVSLLEREHSLCITYDNPRVMIDVAAAAEHVLGKEVDALYSPQQMHASNGKQLQERHRDLVLCLVRILRPAYHKHLLCDATTYPVMVVHNPIWVECVQDALCGVLLGNLRVPSVCFVDSHTLALLSVGRYTGLVVDCGYWETVVLPVYAGRPLHSCLTTTPRAGRRLESVVKALVQTISAQVSTAVIQRITTEAVYVNGRIPMNDSHFPDPMDLDQIRNIYSDTDAQSITIETEDAPITIPGWMRTAACEVLFDQGNEDEVGVLECARQSVAKLPLDTRKEILDAVLLMGGTSMLPNFASRFEAQWNTSYTNKPSDSLKAGASPICVLNVADVENVRMPPIPADVLAWTGGSIAATIGLSGTERVSRADWRSN
;
A
#
# COMPACT_ATOMS: atom_id res chain seq x y z
N MET A 1 -65.14 21.01 -10.99
CA MET A 1 -63.67 21.20 -10.95
C MET A 1 -62.88 19.97 -10.44
N VAL A 2 -63.50 18.80 -10.20
CA VAL A 2 -62.77 17.62 -9.67
C VAL A 2 -62.39 16.58 -10.75
N ASP A 3 -63.03 16.59 -11.94
CA ASP A 3 -62.78 15.59 -12.98
C ASP A 3 -61.62 15.89 -13.96
N GLU A 4 -61.27 17.17 -14.18
CA GLU A 4 -60.20 17.53 -15.13
C GLU A 4 -58.80 17.13 -14.62
N ALA A 5 -58.54 17.23 -13.32
CA ALA A 5 -57.27 16.83 -12.72
C ALA A 5 -57.01 15.32 -12.80
N SER A 6 -58.07 14.51 -12.74
CA SER A 6 -58.02 13.05 -12.86
C SER A 6 -57.68 12.61 -14.29
N MET A 7 -58.24 13.27 -15.30
CA MET A 7 -57.98 12.98 -16.71
C MET A 7 -56.59 13.45 -17.15
N ALA A 8 -56.14 14.62 -16.70
CA ALA A 8 -54.79 15.12 -16.96
C ALA A 8 -53.70 14.21 -16.37
N SER A 9 -53.90 13.72 -15.14
CA SER A 9 -53.00 12.77 -14.49
C SER A 9 -52.91 11.43 -15.23
N ARG A 10 -54.05 10.92 -15.73
CA ARG A 10 -54.09 9.71 -16.58
C ARG A 10 -53.38 9.90 -17.91
N GLN A 11 -53.54 11.05 -18.57
CA GLN A 11 -52.84 11.37 -19.81
C GLN A 11 -51.33 11.49 -19.60
N ALA A 12 -50.87 12.13 -18.52
CA ALA A 12 -49.46 12.23 -18.17
C ALA A 12 -48.83 10.85 -17.90
N ARG A 13 -49.56 9.94 -17.22
CA ARG A 13 -49.10 8.57 -16.97
C ARG A 13 -48.99 7.76 -18.27
N LEU A 14 -49.95 7.93 -19.19
CA LEU A 14 -49.92 7.31 -20.51
C LEU A 14 -48.73 7.82 -21.35
N GLN A 15 -48.46 9.13 -21.32
CA GLN A 15 -47.32 9.72 -22.01
C GLN A 15 -45.98 9.20 -21.46
N ARG A 16 -45.84 9.09 -20.13
CA ARG A 16 -44.66 8.49 -19.49
C ARG A 16 -44.46 7.02 -19.85
N LEU A 17 -45.54 6.26 -19.98
CA LEU A 17 -45.48 4.87 -20.45
C LEU A 17 -45.03 4.79 -21.91
N LYS A 18 -45.54 5.67 -22.78
CA LYS A 18 -45.13 5.74 -24.19
C LYS A 18 -43.65 6.13 -24.35
N THR A 19 -43.15 7.08 -23.56
CA THR A 19 -41.73 7.46 -23.61
C THR A 19 -40.83 6.35 -23.10
N LYS A 20 -41.18 5.67 -22.00
CA LYS A 20 -40.43 4.49 -21.53
C LYS A 20 -40.41 3.36 -22.55
N MET A 21 -41.55 3.08 -23.19
CA MET A 21 -41.64 2.05 -24.22
C MET A 21 -40.78 2.38 -25.44
N ASN A 22 -40.78 3.64 -25.90
CA ASN A 22 -39.94 4.08 -27.00
C ASN A 22 -38.45 4.06 -26.63
N GLN A 23 -38.09 4.41 -25.39
CA GLN A 23 -36.72 4.32 -24.89
C GLN A 23 -36.24 2.87 -24.85
N SER A 24 -37.06 1.92 -24.36
CA SER A 24 -36.71 0.50 -24.38
C SER A 24 -36.58 -0.06 -25.79
N LEU A 25 -37.44 0.38 -26.73
CA LEU A 25 -37.34 -0.04 -28.13
C LEU A 25 -36.08 0.52 -28.81
N SER A 26 -35.70 1.75 -28.47
CA SER A 26 -34.47 2.37 -28.98
C SER A 26 -33.23 1.67 -28.42
N ALA A 27 -33.21 1.38 -27.12
CA ALA A 27 -32.11 0.65 -26.47
C ALA A 27 -31.96 -0.75 -27.08
N ASN A 28 -33.05 -1.51 -27.22
CA ASN A 28 -33.00 -2.83 -27.84
C ASN A 28 -32.52 -2.78 -29.30
N ARG A 29 -32.83 -1.71 -30.05
CA ARG A 29 -32.30 -1.53 -31.41
C ARG A 29 -30.80 -1.21 -31.42
N GLN A 30 -30.32 -0.42 -30.45
CA GLN A 30 -28.89 -0.11 -30.33
C GLN A 30 -28.10 -1.36 -29.96
N ASP A 31 -28.55 -2.15 -28.99
CA ASP A 31 -27.88 -3.38 -28.55
C ASP A 31 -27.72 -4.38 -29.71
N ILE A 32 -28.76 -4.56 -30.53
CA ILE A 32 -28.72 -5.45 -31.71
C ILE A 32 -27.70 -4.95 -32.74
N VAL A 33 -27.62 -3.63 -32.96
CA VAL A 33 -26.66 -3.05 -33.90
C VAL A 33 -25.23 -3.21 -33.39
N GLU A 34 -24.99 -2.97 -32.10
CA GLU A 34 -23.68 -3.16 -31.47
C GLU A 34 -23.23 -4.62 -31.53
N GLU A 35 -24.12 -5.57 -31.29
CA GLU A 35 -23.83 -7.00 -31.41
C GLU A 35 -23.49 -7.41 -32.85
N GLN A 36 -24.21 -6.88 -33.84
CA GLN A 36 -23.92 -7.11 -35.27
C GLN A 36 -22.57 -6.51 -35.70
N VAL A 37 -22.22 -5.32 -35.19
CA VAL A 37 -20.91 -4.69 -35.45
C VAL A 37 -19.79 -5.53 -34.82
N ALA A 38 -19.95 -5.96 -33.56
CA ALA A 38 -18.97 -6.80 -32.88
C ALA A 38 -18.76 -8.16 -33.58
N GLN A 39 -19.81 -8.78 -34.11
CA GLN A 39 -19.70 -10.01 -34.89
C GLN A 39 -18.96 -9.79 -36.23
N ARG A 40 -19.23 -8.68 -36.93
CA ARG A 40 -18.52 -8.31 -38.16
C ARG A 40 -17.03 -8.11 -37.89
N GLU A 41 -16.66 -7.37 -36.84
CA GLU A 41 -15.26 -7.16 -36.47
C GLU A 41 -14.52 -8.44 -36.10
N ARG A 42 -15.17 -9.34 -35.34
CA ARG A 42 -14.60 -10.66 -34.99
C ARG A 42 -14.36 -11.52 -36.23
N SER A 43 -15.28 -11.49 -37.20
CA SER A 43 -15.17 -12.22 -38.46
C SER A 43 -14.05 -11.65 -39.35
N GLN A 44 -13.93 -10.31 -39.41
CA GLN A 44 -12.88 -9.63 -40.16
C GLN A 44 -11.49 -9.88 -39.55
N LYS A 45 -11.36 -9.87 -38.21
CA LYS A 45 -10.10 -10.21 -37.52
C LYS A 45 -9.68 -11.67 -37.73
N ARG A 46 -10.63 -12.62 -37.73
CA ARG A 46 -10.35 -14.03 -38.07
C ARG A 46 -9.87 -14.16 -39.53
N SER A 47 -10.51 -13.46 -40.47
CA SER A 47 -10.11 -13.42 -41.89
C SER A 47 -8.69 -12.90 -42.08
N VAL A 48 -8.32 -11.76 -41.46
CA VAL A 48 -6.97 -11.19 -41.55
C VAL A 48 -5.92 -12.12 -40.93
N GLY A 49 -6.22 -12.74 -39.78
CA GLY A 49 -5.33 -13.72 -39.15
C GLY A 49 -5.12 -14.97 -40.00
N GLN A 50 -6.18 -15.44 -40.66
CA GLN A 50 -6.13 -16.62 -41.54
C GLN A 50 -5.39 -16.31 -42.84
N ALA A 51 -5.60 -15.12 -43.43
CA ALA A 51 -4.84 -14.64 -44.59
C ALA A 51 -3.34 -14.52 -44.29
N ARG A 52 -2.94 -14.00 -43.11
CA ARG A 52 -1.53 -13.95 -42.71
C ARG A 52 -0.91 -15.34 -42.55
N LYS A 53 -1.65 -16.32 -42.03
CA LYS A 53 -1.18 -17.71 -41.91
C LYS A 53 -1.02 -18.36 -43.28
N LEU A 54 -1.95 -18.13 -44.20
CA LEU A 54 -1.92 -18.67 -45.55
C LEU A 54 -0.76 -18.08 -46.37
N ALA A 55 -0.54 -16.76 -46.29
CA ALA A 55 0.61 -16.10 -46.92
C ALA A 55 1.96 -16.58 -46.34
N LYS A 56 2.02 -16.88 -45.04
CA LYS A 56 3.23 -17.46 -44.42
C LYS A 56 3.50 -18.89 -44.90
N ALA A 57 2.44 -19.68 -45.10
CA ALA A 57 2.54 -21.04 -45.60
C ALA A 57 2.97 -21.07 -47.07
N GLU A 58 2.42 -20.18 -47.90
CA GLU A 58 2.79 -20.01 -49.31
C GLU A 58 4.27 -19.62 -49.45
N ARG A 59 4.75 -18.65 -48.65
CA ARG A 59 6.17 -18.28 -48.62
C ARG A 59 7.09 -19.44 -48.24
N LEU A 60 6.66 -20.32 -47.34
CA LEU A 60 7.43 -21.50 -46.93
C LEU A 60 7.48 -22.57 -48.03
N LEU A 61 6.39 -22.70 -48.80
CA LEU A 61 6.33 -23.58 -49.97
C LEU A 61 7.24 -23.07 -51.08
N ASP A 62 7.16 -21.79 -51.45
CA ASP A 62 8.03 -21.19 -52.46
C ASP A 62 9.52 -21.33 -52.10
N GLU A 63 9.86 -21.12 -50.82
CA GLU A 63 11.23 -21.28 -50.33
C GLU A 63 11.72 -22.74 -50.41
N ARG A 64 10.81 -23.70 -50.27
CA ARG A 64 11.11 -25.12 -50.42
C ARG A 64 11.29 -25.49 -51.89
N ASP A 65 10.39 -25.03 -52.76
CA ASP A 65 10.45 -25.29 -54.20
C ASP A 65 11.71 -24.70 -54.84
N LEU A 66 12.13 -23.51 -54.41
CA LEU A 66 13.38 -22.88 -54.84
C LEU A 66 14.62 -23.68 -54.40
N ARG A 67 14.61 -24.24 -53.18
CA ARG A 67 15.67 -25.13 -52.69
C ARG A 67 15.70 -26.46 -53.43
N GLU A 68 14.55 -27.07 -53.70
CA GLU A 68 14.44 -28.32 -54.46
C GLU A 68 14.87 -28.13 -55.92
N ALA A 69 14.65 -26.95 -56.50
CA ALA A 69 15.15 -26.56 -57.82
C ALA A 69 16.64 -26.17 -57.86
N GLY A 70 17.35 -26.23 -56.73
CA GLY A 70 18.78 -25.90 -56.61
C GLY A 70 19.11 -24.42 -56.85
N LYS A 71 18.12 -23.52 -56.72
CA LYS A 71 18.31 -22.07 -56.87
C LYS A 71 18.61 -21.43 -55.51
N ASP A 72 19.51 -20.46 -55.50
CA ASP A 72 19.87 -19.71 -54.29
C ASP A 72 18.72 -18.76 -53.88
N VAL A 73 18.14 -19.04 -52.70
CA VAL A 73 16.96 -18.35 -52.16
C VAL A 73 17.25 -16.88 -51.89
N GLU A 74 18.45 -16.55 -51.42
CA GLU A 74 18.82 -15.17 -51.08
C GLU A 74 18.99 -14.32 -52.33
N ARG A 75 19.58 -14.90 -53.38
CA ARG A 75 19.74 -14.26 -54.68
C ARG A 75 18.42 -14.02 -55.40
N HIS A 76 17.46 -14.94 -55.25
CA HIS A 76 16.10 -14.80 -55.79
C HIS A 76 15.29 -13.73 -55.03
N ARG A 77 15.46 -13.64 -53.71
CA ARG A 77 14.85 -12.59 -52.88
C ARG A 77 15.36 -11.20 -53.25
N ALA A 78 16.67 -11.06 -53.41
CA ALA A 78 17.29 -9.79 -53.78
C ALA A 78 16.88 -9.28 -55.18
N MET A 79 16.53 -10.17 -56.11
CA MET A 79 16.08 -9.81 -57.46
C MET A 79 14.60 -9.40 -57.53
N ASN A 80 13.76 -9.91 -56.63
CA ASN A 80 12.30 -9.74 -56.70
C ASN A 80 11.73 -8.77 -55.66
N TYR A 81 12.47 -8.42 -54.61
CA TYR A 81 12.01 -7.43 -53.65
C TYR A 81 12.23 -6.01 -54.15
N SER A 82 11.26 -5.14 -53.85
CA SER A 82 11.45 -3.72 -54.07
C SER A 82 12.47 -3.17 -53.08
N ILE A 83 13.10 -2.04 -53.41
CA ILE A 83 14.11 -1.39 -52.57
C ILE A 83 13.55 -1.13 -51.16
N GLU A 84 12.30 -0.66 -51.07
CA GLU A 84 11.61 -0.38 -49.80
C GLU A 84 11.39 -1.64 -48.94
N GLU A 85 11.12 -2.79 -49.55
CA GLU A 85 10.96 -4.06 -48.84
C GLU A 85 12.29 -4.60 -48.31
N ASN A 86 13.38 -4.34 -49.05
CA ASN A 86 14.73 -4.75 -48.68
C ASN A 86 15.27 -3.90 -47.51
N GLU A 87 15.08 -2.57 -47.56
CA GLU A 87 15.44 -1.65 -46.47
C GLU A 87 14.68 -1.98 -45.17
N ALA A 88 13.37 -2.29 -45.26
CA ALA A 88 12.57 -2.69 -44.10
C ALA A 88 12.99 -4.06 -43.52
N TRP A 89 13.62 -4.92 -44.34
CA TRP A 89 14.17 -6.19 -43.90
C TRP A 89 15.53 -6.01 -43.21
N GLU A 90 16.39 -5.15 -43.76
CA GLU A 90 17.69 -4.79 -43.15
C GLU A 90 17.50 -4.10 -41.80
N ALA A 91 16.58 -3.15 -41.68
CA ALA A 91 16.25 -2.51 -40.39
C ALA A 91 15.79 -3.52 -39.32
N LYS A 92 15.05 -4.56 -39.72
CA LYS A 92 14.63 -5.65 -38.81
C LYS A 92 15.77 -6.58 -38.40
N LEU A 93 16.79 -6.72 -39.24
CA LEU A 93 18.00 -7.46 -38.90
C LEU A 93 18.85 -6.65 -37.91
N GLU A 94 19.00 -5.35 -38.15
CA GLU A 94 19.70 -4.42 -37.26
C GLU A 94 19.07 -4.39 -35.85
N ASP A 95 17.75 -4.28 -35.76
CA ASP A 95 17.03 -4.35 -34.47
C ASP A 95 17.24 -5.68 -33.74
N LYS A 96 17.33 -6.79 -34.49
CA LYS A 96 17.63 -8.11 -33.93
C LYS A 96 19.07 -8.22 -33.45
N GLU A 97 20.02 -7.61 -34.15
CA GLU A 97 21.43 -7.57 -33.72
C GLU A 97 21.60 -6.70 -32.48
N VAL A 98 20.98 -5.51 -32.45
CA VAL A 98 20.94 -4.65 -31.24
C VAL A 98 20.30 -5.39 -30.06
N SER A 99 19.25 -6.18 -30.29
CA SER A 99 18.63 -7.00 -29.24
C SER A 99 19.46 -8.23 -28.85
N ARG A 100 20.35 -8.72 -29.73
CA ARG A 100 21.26 -9.84 -29.47
C ARG A 100 22.50 -9.37 -28.71
N ASP A 101 22.98 -8.16 -29.00
CA ASP A 101 24.04 -7.48 -28.24
C ASP A 101 23.56 -7.03 -26.85
N LYS A 102 22.25 -6.81 -26.68
CA LYS A 102 21.59 -6.70 -25.35
C LYS A 102 21.33 -8.07 -24.67
N GLY A 103 21.90 -9.15 -25.21
CA GLY A 103 21.87 -10.48 -24.60
C GLY A 103 22.81 -10.58 -23.40
N ALA A 104 22.26 -11.02 -22.26
CA ALA A 104 22.94 -11.19 -20.97
C ALA A 104 23.73 -9.95 -20.50
N ILE A 105 23.04 -9.05 -19.80
CA ILE A 105 23.65 -8.02 -18.94
C ILE A 105 24.88 -8.60 -18.26
N ALA A 106 26.05 -8.03 -18.58
CA ALA A 106 27.33 -8.44 -18.03
C ALA A 106 27.32 -8.30 -16.51
N TRP A 107 27.43 -9.44 -15.81
CA TRP A 107 27.43 -9.53 -14.35
C TRP A 107 28.59 -8.80 -13.66
N LYS A 108 29.56 -8.26 -14.43
CA LYS A 108 30.71 -7.51 -13.90
C LYS A 108 30.34 -6.08 -13.49
N ASP A 109 29.53 -5.38 -14.27
CA ASP A 109 29.13 -3.99 -13.95
C ASP A 109 28.20 -3.95 -12.73
N THR A 110 27.42 -5.02 -12.50
CA THR A 110 26.60 -5.17 -11.29
C THR A 110 27.42 -5.52 -10.06
N LEU A 111 28.55 -6.23 -10.20
CA LEU A 111 29.44 -6.56 -9.08
C LEU A 111 30.27 -5.35 -8.62
N GLU A 112 30.67 -4.45 -9.53
CA GLU A 112 31.35 -3.21 -9.17
C GLU A 112 30.39 -2.20 -8.50
N HIS A 113 29.11 -2.19 -8.89
CA HIS A 113 28.08 -1.47 -8.15
C HIS A 113 27.79 -2.11 -6.78
N VAL A 114 27.84 -3.43 -6.65
CA VAL A 114 27.65 -4.15 -5.38
C VAL A 114 28.84 -3.94 -4.42
N SER A 115 30.08 -3.87 -4.91
CA SER A 115 31.24 -3.62 -4.06
C SER A 115 31.37 -2.15 -3.61
N LEU A 116 30.81 -1.21 -4.37
CA LEU A 116 30.59 0.17 -3.92
C LEU A 116 29.46 0.26 -2.88
N LEU A 117 28.39 -0.53 -3.03
CA LEU A 117 27.27 -0.63 -2.08
C LEU A 117 27.65 -1.29 -0.74
N GLU A 118 28.65 -2.18 -0.71
CA GLU A 118 29.17 -2.76 0.54
C GLU A 118 29.79 -1.73 1.50
N ARG A 119 30.14 -0.53 1.01
CA ARG A 119 30.72 0.54 1.84
C ARG A 119 29.69 1.50 2.45
N GLU A 120 28.46 1.58 1.92
CA GLU A 120 27.42 2.48 2.44
C GLU A 120 26.36 1.77 3.31
N HIS A 121 26.22 0.44 3.20
CA HIS A 121 25.22 -0.34 3.95
C HIS A 121 25.72 -0.88 5.30
N SER A 122 26.19 0.00 6.19
CA SER A 122 26.44 -0.30 7.61
C SER A 122 25.36 0.24 8.55
N LEU A 123 24.14 0.47 8.08
CA LEU A 123 23.00 0.79 8.92
C LEU A 123 21.90 -0.25 8.70
N CYS A 124 21.50 -0.91 9.80
CA CYS A 124 20.42 -1.91 9.92
C CYS A 124 20.74 -3.37 9.56
N ILE A 125 21.91 -3.90 9.92
CA ILE A 125 22.05 -5.35 10.14
C ILE A 125 22.62 -5.56 11.54
N THR A 126 21.76 -5.83 12.52
CA THR A 126 22.20 -6.39 13.80
C THR A 126 22.30 -7.90 13.63
N TYR A 127 23.53 -8.41 13.67
CA TYR A 127 23.93 -9.76 13.27
C TYR A 127 23.54 -10.90 14.25
N ASP A 128 22.67 -10.69 15.24
CA ASP A 128 22.49 -11.64 16.34
C ASP A 128 21.06 -12.23 16.52
N ASN A 129 20.18 -12.14 15.52
CA ASN A 129 18.86 -12.79 15.61
C ASN A 129 18.38 -13.29 14.24
N PRO A 130 17.86 -14.53 14.10
CA PRO A 130 17.40 -15.07 12.81
C PRO A 130 16.04 -14.48 12.36
N ARG A 131 15.77 -13.22 12.69
CA ARG A 131 14.58 -12.46 12.32
C ARG A 131 14.99 -11.41 11.31
N VAL A 132 15.08 -11.81 10.05
CA VAL A 132 15.40 -10.82 9.01
C VAL A 132 14.17 -9.98 8.73
N MET A 133 14.15 -8.77 9.29
CA MET A 133 13.24 -7.72 8.87
C MET A 133 13.76 -7.14 7.57
N ILE A 134 12.95 -7.26 6.52
CA ILE A 134 13.23 -6.65 5.24
C ILE A 134 12.44 -5.36 5.22
N ASP A 135 13.13 -4.24 5.12
CA ASP A 135 12.48 -2.98 4.79
C ASP A 135 12.01 -3.05 3.34
N VAL A 136 10.74 -3.44 3.17
CA VAL A 136 10.09 -3.55 1.87
C VAL A 136 10.00 -2.18 1.20
N ALA A 137 9.93 -1.08 1.96
CA ALA A 137 9.90 0.26 1.41
C ALA A 137 11.27 0.65 0.82
N ALA A 138 12.36 0.43 1.55
CA ALA A 138 13.72 0.65 1.03
C ALA A 138 14.04 -0.28 -0.16
N ALA A 139 13.64 -1.55 -0.09
CA ALA A 139 13.80 -2.50 -1.19
C ALA A 139 12.93 -2.13 -2.42
N ALA A 140 11.74 -1.58 -2.21
CA ALA A 140 10.87 -1.11 -3.28
C ALA A 140 11.38 0.20 -3.90
N GLU A 141 11.83 1.16 -3.09
CA GLU A 141 12.38 2.45 -3.54
C GLU A 141 13.65 2.25 -4.37
N HIS A 142 14.52 1.32 -3.98
CA HIS A 142 15.71 0.96 -4.76
C HIS A 142 15.39 0.33 -6.13
N VAL A 143 14.25 -0.36 -6.26
CA VAL A 143 13.87 -1.11 -7.47
C VAL A 143 12.93 -0.33 -8.39
N LEU A 144 12.11 0.56 -7.84
CA LEU A 144 11.05 1.29 -8.54
C LEU A 144 11.23 2.82 -8.52
N GLY A 145 12.16 3.36 -7.72
CA GLY A 145 12.33 4.80 -7.55
C GLY A 145 11.06 5.49 -7.05
N LYS A 146 10.75 6.68 -7.59
CA LYS A 146 9.59 7.52 -7.19
C LYS A 146 8.22 6.93 -7.57
N GLU A 147 8.15 5.82 -8.30
CA GLU A 147 6.89 5.21 -8.74
C GLU A 147 6.22 4.36 -7.65
N VAL A 148 6.92 4.02 -6.55
CA VAL A 148 6.35 3.29 -5.40
C VAL A 148 5.17 4.03 -4.80
N ASP A 149 5.29 5.36 -4.66
CA ASP A 149 4.26 6.24 -4.11
C ASP A 149 2.97 6.23 -4.95
N ALA A 150 3.07 5.99 -6.27
CA ALA A 150 1.92 5.92 -7.14
C ALA A 150 1.11 4.63 -6.91
N LEU A 151 1.80 3.50 -6.67
CA LEU A 151 1.19 2.19 -6.46
C LEU A 151 0.31 2.12 -5.21
N TYR A 152 0.63 2.90 -4.17
CA TYR A 152 -0.11 2.92 -2.90
C TYR A 152 -1.02 4.13 -2.72
N SER A 153 -1.15 5.01 -3.72
CA SER A 153 -2.03 6.17 -3.58
C SER A 153 -3.52 5.75 -3.53
N PRO A 154 -4.29 6.13 -2.49
CA PRO A 154 -5.69 5.72 -2.33
C PRO A 154 -6.57 6.05 -3.55
N GLN A 155 -6.28 7.19 -4.23
CA GLN A 155 -6.98 7.62 -5.43
C GLN A 155 -6.72 6.71 -6.65
N GLN A 156 -5.54 6.10 -6.76
CA GLN A 156 -5.22 5.18 -7.86
C GLN A 156 -5.74 3.76 -7.61
N MET A 157 -5.91 3.38 -6.34
CA MET A 157 -6.52 2.11 -5.93
C MET A 157 -8.02 2.02 -6.30
N HIS A 158 -8.68 3.16 -6.57
CA HIS A 158 -10.08 3.24 -7.01
C HIS A 158 -10.26 3.45 -8.53
N ALA A 159 -9.18 3.39 -9.34
CA ALA A 159 -9.27 3.69 -10.77
C ALA A 159 -10.02 2.60 -11.57
N SER A 160 -11.07 3.02 -12.28
CA SER A 160 -12.06 2.18 -12.98
C SER A 160 -11.66 1.68 -14.38
N ASN A 161 -10.42 1.94 -14.84
CA ASN A 161 -9.98 1.58 -16.20
C ASN A 161 -9.22 0.25 -16.26
N GLY A 162 -9.90 -0.80 -16.73
CA GLY A 162 -9.37 -2.17 -16.77
C GLY A 162 -8.07 -2.39 -17.57
N LYS A 163 -7.77 -1.57 -18.59
CA LYS A 163 -6.49 -1.68 -19.34
C LYS A 163 -5.29 -1.15 -18.55
N GLN A 164 -5.44 0.00 -17.91
CA GLN A 164 -4.39 0.56 -17.03
C GLN A 164 -4.18 -0.32 -15.81
N LEU A 165 -5.25 -0.92 -15.27
CA LEU A 165 -5.18 -1.87 -14.18
C LEU A 165 -4.42 -3.16 -14.57
N GLN A 166 -4.62 -3.67 -15.79
CA GLN A 166 -3.90 -4.86 -16.30
C GLN A 166 -2.40 -4.59 -16.56
N GLU A 167 -2.05 -3.46 -17.16
CA GLU A 167 -0.64 -3.07 -17.36
C GLU A 167 0.06 -2.89 -16.00
N ARG A 168 -0.58 -2.21 -15.05
CA ARG A 168 -0.05 -2.01 -13.70
C ARG A 168 0.02 -3.29 -12.87
N HIS A 169 -0.92 -4.23 -13.05
CA HIS A 169 -0.86 -5.54 -12.40
C HIS A 169 0.39 -6.31 -12.81
N ARG A 170 0.81 -6.22 -14.09
CA ARG A 170 2.06 -6.84 -14.55
C ARG A 170 3.27 -6.19 -13.89
N ASP A 171 3.31 -4.88 -13.79
CA ASP A 171 4.41 -4.15 -13.17
C ASP A 171 4.51 -4.42 -11.66
N LEU A 172 3.37 -4.50 -10.98
CA LEU A 172 3.27 -4.91 -9.58
C LEU A 172 3.82 -6.33 -9.36
N VAL A 173 3.42 -7.29 -10.19
CA VAL A 173 3.93 -8.67 -10.16
C VAL A 173 5.45 -8.70 -10.36
N LEU A 174 5.97 -7.93 -11.32
CA LEU A 174 7.42 -7.85 -11.56
C LEU A 174 8.16 -7.23 -10.37
N CYS A 175 7.62 -6.17 -9.77
CA CYS A 175 8.17 -5.57 -8.56
C CYS A 175 8.22 -6.57 -7.41
N LEU A 176 7.09 -7.23 -7.12
CA LEU A 176 7.00 -8.24 -6.05
C LEU A 176 8.01 -9.37 -6.26
N VAL A 177 8.21 -9.82 -7.49
CA VAL A 177 9.24 -10.82 -7.82
C VAL A 177 10.65 -10.29 -7.52
N ARG A 178 10.93 -9.03 -7.86
CA ARG A 178 12.23 -8.39 -7.61
C ARG A 178 12.52 -8.17 -6.13
N ILE A 179 11.50 -7.99 -5.30
CA ILE A 179 11.64 -7.86 -3.85
C ILE A 179 11.77 -9.24 -3.19
N LEU A 180 10.87 -10.17 -3.54
CA LEU A 180 10.78 -11.47 -2.87
C LEU A 180 11.95 -12.41 -3.21
N ARG A 181 12.52 -12.37 -4.43
CA ARG A 181 13.66 -13.25 -4.75
C ARG A 181 14.90 -12.94 -3.90
N PRO A 182 15.38 -11.69 -3.79
CA PRO A 182 16.42 -11.33 -2.85
C PRO A 182 16.03 -11.65 -1.40
N ALA A 183 14.76 -11.49 -1.02
CA ALA A 183 14.29 -11.90 0.31
C ALA A 183 14.58 -13.38 0.61
N TYR A 184 14.21 -14.29 -0.30
CA TYR A 184 14.50 -15.71 -0.12
C TYR A 184 16.00 -16.02 -0.17
N HIS A 185 16.73 -15.40 -1.10
CA HIS A 185 18.14 -15.75 -1.36
C HIS A 185 19.14 -15.10 -0.40
N LYS A 186 18.93 -13.84 0.00
CA LYS A 186 19.86 -13.08 0.86
C LYS A 186 19.50 -13.19 2.34
N HIS A 187 18.20 -13.17 2.63
CA HIS A 187 17.71 -13.01 4.00
C HIS A 187 17.24 -14.33 4.61
N LEU A 188 16.34 -15.05 3.95
CA LEU A 188 15.80 -16.30 4.48
C LEU A 188 16.72 -17.51 4.28
N LEU A 189 17.64 -17.43 3.32
CA LEU A 189 18.59 -18.49 2.94
C LEU A 189 17.90 -19.86 2.73
N CYS A 190 16.66 -19.84 2.26
CA CYS A 190 15.82 -21.03 2.12
C CYS A 190 15.15 -21.08 0.75
N ASP A 191 14.86 -22.30 0.30
CA ASP A 191 14.08 -22.48 -0.92
C ASP A 191 12.60 -22.27 -0.64
N ALA A 192 11.96 -21.43 -1.46
CA ALA A 192 10.55 -21.05 -1.31
C ALA A 192 9.59 -22.25 -1.43
N THR A 193 10.03 -23.35 -2.05
CA THR A 193 9.20 -24.55 -2.23
C THR A 193 9.01 -25.38 -0.95
N THR A 194 9.86 -25.16 0.06
CA THR A 194 9.95 -26.06 1.22
C THR A 194 8.90 -25.74 2.29
N TYR A 195 8.58 -24.46 2.50
CA TYR A 195 7.79 -24.01 3.64
C TYR A 195 6.54 -23.22 3.21
N PRO A 196 5.40 -23.40 3.90
CA PRO A 196 4.23 -22.55 3.69
C PRO A 196 4.49 -21.12 4.15
N VAL A 197 3.83 -20.16 3.51
CA VAL A 197 4.01 -18.73 3.79
C VAL A 197 2.74 -18.16 4.40
N MET A 198 2.90 -17.39 5.48
CA MET A 198 1.84 -16.56 6.01
C MET A 198 2.18 -15.10 5.73
N VAL A 199 1.21 -14.41 5.15
CA VAL A 199 1.29 -13.00 4.79
C VAL A 199 0.47 -12.22 5.80
N VAL A 200 1.17 -11.34 6.52
CA VAL A 200 0.54 -10.35 7.40
C VAL A 200 0.14 -9.17 6.53
N HIS A 201 -1.15 -8.84 6.49
CA HIS A 201 -1.64 -7.71 5.70
C HIS A 201 -2.39 -6.70 6.55
N ASN A 202 -2.47 -5.47 6.04
CA ASN A 202 -3.36 -4.46 6.59
C ASN A 202 -4.79 -4.69 6.02
N PRO A 203 -5.86 -4.49 6.80
CA PRO A 203 -7.25 -4.64 6.35
C PRO A 203 -7.65 -3.73 5.16
N ILE A 204 -6.87 -2.69 4.86
CA ILE A 204 -7.15 -1.74 3.75
C ILE A 204 -6.61 -2.26 2.40
N TRP A 205 -5.91 -3.39 2.37
CA TRP A 205 -5.36 -3.93 1.13
C TRP A 205 -6.44 -4.24 0.09
N VAL A 206 -6.17 -3.88 -1.16
CA VAL A 206 -7.02 -4.20 -2.31
C VAL A 206 -6.75 -5.64 -2.77
N GLU A 207 -7.82 -6.33 -3.14
CA GLU A 207 -7.80 -7.71 -3.62
C GLU A 207 -6.79 -7.94 -4.77
N CYS A 208 -6.64 -6.98 -5.69
CA CYS A 208 -5.65 -7.06 -6.78
C CYS A 208 -4.20 -7.22 -6.29
N VAL A 209 -3.85 -6.66 -5.12
CA VAL A 209 -2.51 -6.81 -4.53
C VAL A 209 -2.35 -8.21 -3.94
N GLN A 210 -3.40 -8.73 -3.29
CA GLN A 210 -3.42 -10.09 -2.77
C GLN A 210 -3.31 -11.12 -3.91
N ASP A 211 -4.03 -10.89 -5.02
CA ASP A 211 -3.96 -11.71 -6.23
C ASP A 211 -2.56 -11.70 -6.86
N ALA A 212 -1.96 -10.52 -7.00
CA ALA A 212 -0.60 -10.39 -7.52
C ALA A 212 0.40 -11.13 -6.63
N LEU A 213 0.27 -11.00 -5.30
CA LEU A 213 1.13 -11.69 -4.34
C LEU A 213 0.94 -13.21 -4.41
N CYS A 214 -0.30 -13.70 -4.50
CA CYS A 214 -0.61 -15.11 -4.73
C CYS A 214 0.01 -15.63 -6.03
N GLY A 215 -0.13 -14.88 -7.13
CA GLY A 215 0.46 -15.23 -8.42
C GLY A 215 1.99 -15.33 -8.36
N VAL A 216 2.65 -14.45 -7.61
CA VAL A 216 4.10 -14.51 -7.41
C VAL A 216 4.51 -15.66 -6.50
N LEU A 217 3.85 -15.85 -5.35
CA LEU A 217 4.21 -16.87 -4.37
C LEU A 217 3.90 -18.29 -4.87
N LEU A 218 2.67 -18.55 -5.34
CA LEU A 218 2.22 -19.87 -5.77
C LEU A 218 2.63 -20.19 -7.22
N GLY A 219 2.67 -19.18 -8.08
CA GLY A 219 3.05 -19.32 -9.49
C GLY A 219 4.57 -19.36 -9.67
N ASN A 220 5.24 -18.24 -9.40
CA ASN A 220 6.67 -18.05 -9.69
C ASN A 220 7.59 -18.73 -8.67
N LEU A 221 7.40 -18.45 -7.37
CA LEU A 221 8.22 -18.98 -6.27
C LEU A 221 7.83 -20.41 -5.85
N ARG A 222 6.64 -20.87 -6.27
CA ARG A 222 6.15 -22.24 -6.09
C ARG A 222 6.00 -22.67 -4.63
N VAL A 223 5.62 -21.74 -3.76
CA VAL A 223 5.30 -21.98 -2.35
C VAL A 223 4.17 -23.03 -2.23
N PRO A 224 4.19 -23.93 -1.23
CA PRO A 224 3.17 -24.99 -1.07
C PRO A 224 1.77 -24.45 -0.73
N SER A 225 1.68 -23.47 0.17
CA SER A 225 0.42 -22.82 0.55
C SER A 225 0.66 -21.40 1.04
N VAL A 226 -0.32 -20.51 0.84
CA VAL A 226 -0.31 -19.13 1.33
C VAL A 226 -1.51 -18.90 2.24
N CYS A 227 -1.31 -18.13 3.30
CA CYS A 227 -2.35 -17.71 4.26
C CYS A 227 -2.29 -16.19 4.46
N PHE A 228 -3.42 -15.51 4.42
CA PHE A 228 -3.53 -14.09 4.74
C PHE A 228 -4.13 -13.89 6.13
N VAL A 229 -3.53 -13.03 6.94
CA VAL A 229 -4.02 -12.70 8.28
C VAL A 229 -3.85 -11.21 8.56
N ASP A 230 -4.86 -10.61 9.20
CA ASP A 230 -4.85 -9.21 9.58
C ASP A 230 -3.76 -8.87 10.61
N SER A 231 -3.02 -7.80 10.34
CA SER A 231 -1.94 -7.29 11.20
C SER A 231 -2.39 -6.98 12.62
N HIS A 232 -3.59 -6.45 12.79
CA HIS A 232 -4.12 -5.97 14.07
C HIS A 232 -4.48 -7.15 15.00
N THR A 233 -5.07 -8.21 14.43
CA THR A 233 -5.37 -9.46 15.15
C THR A 233 -4.08 -10.14 15.63
N LEU A 234 -3.05 -10.15 14.78
CA LEU A 234 -1.74 -10.69 15.14
C LEU A 234 -1.03 -9.83 16.18
N ALA A 235 -1.13 -8.50 16.10
CA ALA A 235 -0.55 -7.60 17.10
C ALA A 235 -1.12 -7.87 18.50
N LEU A 236 -2.44 -8.05 18.63
CA LEU A 236 -3.05 -8.44 19.92
C LEU A 236 -2.57 -9.80 20.41
N LEU A 237 -2.43 -10.77 19.50
CA LEU A 237 -1.91 -12.09 19.84
C LEU A 237 -0.48 -12.00 20.41
N SER A 238 0.35 -11.07 19.93
CA SER A 238 1.71 -10.87 20.46
C SER A 238 1.72 -10.40 21.91
N VAL A 239 0.68 -9.68 22.34
CA VAL A 239 0.46 -9.20 23.71
C VAL A 239 -0.28 -10.24 24.57
N GLY A 240 -0.72 -11.35 23.96
CA GLY A 240 -1.49 -12.39 24.65
C GLY A 240 -2.96 -12.02 24.91
N ARG A 241 -3.49 -11.06 24.14
CA ARG A 241 -4.91 -10.64 24.20
C ARG A 241 -5.62 -11.04 22.91
N TYR A 242 -6.93 -11.26 22.99
CA TYR A 242 -7.78 -11.58 21.84
C TYR A 242 -8.94 -10.58 21.67
N THR A 243 -9.08 -9.65 22.61
CA THR A 243 -10.01 -8.52 22.60
C THR A 243 -9.23 -7.23 22.84
N GLY A 244 -9.51 -6.19 22.07
CA GLY A 244 -8.86 -4.90 22.21
C GLY A 244 -9.04 -3.96 21.03
N LEU A 245 -8.77 -2.68 21.24
CA LEU A 245 -8.69 -1.66 20.21
C LEU A 245 -7.25 -1.54 19.73
N VAL A 246 -7.00 -1.76 18.44
CA VAL A 246 -5.65 -1.62 17.88
C VAL A 246 -5.60 -0.35 17.04
N VAL A 247 -4.63 0.52 17.35
CA VAL A 247 -4.33 1.75 16.62
C VAL A 247 -2.98 1.56 15.93
N ASP A 248 -3.01 1.29 14.63
CA ASP A 248 -1.84 1.08 13.77
C ASP A 248 -1.43 2.37 13.08
N CYS A 249 -0.44 3.07 13.66
CA CYS A 249 0.13 4.29 13.11
C CYS A 249 1.29 3.95 12.15
N GLY A 250 0.94 3.65 10.90
CA GLY A 250 1.90 3.30 9.84
C GLY A 250 2.61 4.51 9.22
N TYR A 251 3.18 4.30 8.02
CA TYR A 251 3.78 5.37 7.22
C TYR A 251 2.72 6.12 6.38
N TRP A 252 1.86 5.39 5.68
CA TRP A 252 0.88 5.96 4.76
C TRP A 252 -0.39 6.45 5.48
N GLU A 253 -0.92 5.61 6.36
CA GLU A 253 -2.18 5.85 7.05
C GLU A 253 -2.09 5.32 8.48
N THR A 254 -2.91 5.91 9.34
CA THR A 254 -3.19 5.40 10.67
C THR A 254 -4.53 4.68 10.63
N VAL A 255 -4.53 3.42 11.03
CA VAL A 255 -5.67 2.51 10.92
C VAL A 255 -6.12 2.14 12.33
N VAL A 256 -7.41 2.26 12.61
CA VAL A 256 -7.98 1.82 13.88
C VAL A 256 -8.95 0.69 13.64
N LEU A 257 -8.61 -0.49 14.15
CA LEU A 257 -9.43 -1.69 14.05
C LEU A 257 -9.69 -2.28 15.44
N PRO A 258 -10.95 -2.33 15.88
CA PRO A 258 -11.32 -3.06 17.08
C PRO A 258 -11.43 -4.56 16.77
N VAL A 259 -10.87 -5.38 17.65
CA VAL A 259 -10.94 -6.84 17.58
C VAL A 259 -11.70 -7.34 18.80
N TYR A 260 -12.71 -8.18 18.58
CA TYR A 260 -13.52 -8.75 19.63
C TYR A 260 -13.55 -10.27 19.51
N ALA A 261 -13.23 -10.99 20.59
CA ALA A 261 -13.17 -12.46 20.62
C ALA A 261 -12.32 -13.07 19.48
N GLY A 262 -11.20 -12.44 19.15
CA GLY A 262 -10.31 -12.83 18.05
C GLY A 262 -10.85 -12.53 16.64
N ARG A 263 -11.97 -11.81 16.54
CA ARG A 263 -12.58 -11.41 15.26
C ARG A 263 -12.43 -9.90 15.03
N PRO A 264 -11.78 -9.49 13.93
CA PRO A 264 -11.69 -8.08 13.57
C PRO A 264 -13.05 -7.53 13.13
N LEU A 265 -13.49 -6.44 13.76
CA LEU A 265 -14.76 -5.77 13.48
C LEU A 265 -14.58 -4.74 12.37
N HIS A 266 -14.48 -5.22 11.12
CA HIS A 266 -14.29 -4.39 9.93
C HIS A 266 -15.36 -3.29 9.75
N SER A 267 -16.59 -3.49 10.24
CA SER A 267 -17.65 -2.48 10.23
C SER A 267 -17.31 -1.23 11.05
N CYS A 268 -16.43 -1.37 12.02
CA CYS A 268 -16.00 -0.30 12.93
C CYS A 268 -14.61 0.24 12.56
N LEU A 269 -14.01 -0.22 11.46
CA LEU A 269 -12.75 0.28 10.93
C LEU A 269 -12.86 1.78 10.65
N THR A 270 -11.84 2.52 11.07
CA THR A 270 -11.63 3.93 10.71
C THR A 270 -10.17 4.14 10.33
N THR A 271 -9.93 5.10 9.46
CA THR A 271 -8.60 5.38 8.91
C THR A 271 -8.39 6.88 8.81
N THR A 272 -7.14 7.32 8.91
CA THR A 272 -6.76 8.71 8.66
C THR A 272 -5.40 8.75 7.95
N PRO A 273 -5.19 9.65 6.97
CA PRO A 273 -3.89 9.83 6.33
C PRO A 273 -2.86 10.52 7.23
N ARG A 274 -3.24 10.90 8.47
CA ARG A 274 -2.32 11.45 9.48
C ARG A 274 -1.43 10.35 10.06
N ALA A 275 -0.32 10.12 9.39
CA ALA A 275 0.66 9.07 9.68
C ALA A 275 2.10 9.58 9.44
N GLY A 276 3.07 8.67 9.27
CA GLY A 276 4.49 9.02 9.07
C GLY A 276 4.77 9.92 7.87
N ARG A 277 4.13 9.70 6.72
CA ARG A 277 4.30 10.52 5.51
C ARG A 277 3.87 11.97 5.73
N ARG A 278 2.77 12.18 6.46
CA ARG A 278 2.30 13.53 6.78
C ARG A 278 3.27 14.22 7.73
N LEU A 279 3.78 13.49 8.73
CA LEU A 279 4.82 13.98 9.62
C LEU A 279 6.09 14.38 8.85
N GLU A 280 6.58 13.53 7.95
CA GLU A 280 7.75 13.84 7.10
C GLU A 280 7.51 15.05 6.21
N SER A 281 6.31 15.21 5.65
CA SER A 281 5.97 16.40 4.86
C SER A 281 6.03 17.68 5.69
N VAL A 282 5.60 17.63 6.96
CA VAL A 282 5.66 18.78 7.87
C VAL A 282 7.11 19.05 8.28
N VAL A 283 7.86 18.03 8.66
CA VAL A 283 9.30 18.16 8.98
C VAL A 283 10.05 18.74 7.80
N LYS A 284 9.78 18.27 6.57
CA LYS A 284 10.37 18.81 5.35
C LYS A 284 10.06 20.29 5.18
N ALA A 285 8.80 20.70 5.34
CA ALA A 285 8.41 22.10 5.24
C ALA A 285 9.12 22.96 6.30
N LEU A 286 9.20 22.49 7.54
CA LEU A 286 9.89 23.19 8.63
C LEU A 286 11.40 23.28 8.40
N VAL A 287 12.05 22.20 7.96
CA VAL A 287 13.51 22.17 7.72
C VAL A 287 13.89 23.01 6.49
N GLN A 288 13.03 23.07 5.46
CA GLN A 288 13.24 23.89 4.27
C GLN A 288 13.37 25.40 4.57
N THR A 289 12.85 25.84 5.72
CA THR A 289 12.96 27.23 6.17
C THR A 289 14.35 27.55 6.73
N ILE A 290 15.07 26.53 7.19
CA ILE A 290 16.43 26.63 7.71
C ILE A 290 17.45 26.36 6.60
N SER A 291 17.22 25.32 5.79
CA SER A 291 18.12 24.89 4.71
C SER A 291 17.36 24.66 3.40
N ALA A 292 17.81 25.29 2.32
CA ALA A 292 17.10 25.32 1.04
C ALA A 292 17.08 23.97 0.29
N GLN A 293 18.01 23.04 0.58
CA GLN A 293 18.07 21.73 -0.06
C GLN A 293 18.41 20.66 0.97
N VAL A 294 17.49 19.72 1.19
CA VAL A 294 17.68 18.58 2.09
C VAL A 294 17.19 17.31 1.39
N SER A 295 17.99 16.25 1.44
CA SER A 295 17.65 14.95 0.88
C SER A 295 16.56 14.24 1.71
N THR A 296 15.82 13.33 1.09
CA THR A 296 14.76 12.55 1.77
C THR A 296 15.31 11.70 2.91
N ALA A 297 16.49 11.10 2.73
CA ALA A 297 17.17 10.31 3.76
C ALA A 297 17.48 11.14 5.02
N VAL A 298 17.91 12.40 4.85
CA VAL A 298 18.16 13.29 5.99
C VAL A 298 16.86 13.67 6.69
N ILE A 299 15.77 13.90 5.95
CA ILE A 299 14.44 14.17 6.55
C ILE A 299 13.95 12.98 7.37
N GLN A 300 14.11 11.76 6.85
CA GLN A 300 13.73 10.55 7.56
C GLN A 300 14.55 10.39 8.85
N ARG A 301 15.86 10.62 8.77
CA ARG A 301 16.76 10.62 9.93
C ARG A 301 16.41 11.69 10.97
N ILE A 302 16.05 12.89 10.53
CA ILE A 302 15.53 13.96 11.41
C ILE A 302 14.25 13.49 12.13
N THR A 303 13.35 12.85 11.38
CA THR A 303 12.07 12.37 11.90
C THR A 303 12.24 11.27 12.95
N THR A 304 13.25 10.41 12.80
CA THR A 304 13.53 9.33 13.76
C THR A 304 14.39 9.76 14.95
N GLU A 305 15.41 10.61 14.73
CA GLU A 305 16.40 10.98 15.76
C GLU A 305 16.02 12.24 16.55
N ALA A 306 15.41 13.24 15.90
CA ALA A 306 15.16 14.54 16.51
C ALA A 306 13.73 14.70 17.02
N VAL A 307 12.73 14.22 16.29
CA VAL A 307 11.33 14.54 16.58
C VAL A 307 10.81 13.78 17.81
N TYR A 308 10.01 14.44 18.64
CA TYR A 308 9.36 13.80 19.80
C TYR A 308 8.03 14.48 20.15
N VAL A 309 7.13 13.72 20.78
CA VAL A 309 5.80 14.20 21.13
C VAL A 309 5.85 15.02 22.41
N ASN A 310 5.19 16.18 22.41
CA ASN A 310 5.04 16.97 23.62
C ASN A 310 4.00 16.33 24.55
N GLY A 311 4.38 16.10 25.81
CA GLY A 311 3.45 15.60 26.83
C GLY A 311 2.41 16.63 27.28
N ARG A 312 2.66 17.92 27.05
CA ARG A 312 1.67 18.97 27.32
C ARG A 312 0.64 19.01 26.21
N ILE A 313 -0.64 18.91 26.57
CA ILE A 313 -1.76 19.17 25.66
C ILE A 313 -1.87 20.69 25.52
N PRO A 314 -1.79 21.26 24.31
CA PRO A 314 -2.06 22.68 24.10
C PRO A 314 -3.43 23.03 24.70
N MET A 315 -3.46 24.02 25.59
CA MET A 315 -4.70 24.43 26.30
C MET A 315 -5.78 24.97 25.35
N ASN A 316 -5.41 25.34 24.13
CA ASN A 316 -6.34 25.85 23.14
C ASN A 316 -6.76 24.72 22.20
N ASP A 317 -8.08 24.54 22.06
CA ASP A 317 -8.79 23.66 21.11
C ASP A 317 -8.55 24.09 19.63
N SER A 318 -7.45 24.80 19.35
CA SER A 318 -7.13 25.39 18.06
C SER A 318 -6.56 24.34 17.11
N HIS A 319 -7.05 24.37 15.86
CA HIS A 319 -6.43 23.71 14.72
C HIS A 319 -4.91 23.99 14.71
N PHE A 320 -4.09 22.98 14.44
CA PHE A 320 -2.67 23.19 14.21
C PHE A 320 -2.50 24.21 13.08
N PRO A 321 -1.80 25.34 13.29
CA PRO A 321 -1.60 26.34 12.24
C PRO A 321 -1.00 25.71 10.99
N ASP A 322 -1.28 26.30 9.83
CA ASP A 322 -0.66 25.84 8.58
C ASP A 322 0.87 25.76 8.77
N PRO A 323 1.55 24.64 8.43
CA PRO A 323 3.00 24.52 8.51
C PRO A 323 3.79 25.68 7.86
N MET A 324 3.15 26.44 6.97
CA MET A 324 3.72 27.65 6.35
C MET A 324 3.76 28.88 7.28
N ASP A 325 2.93 28.96 8.32
CA ASP A 325 2.84 30.10 9.25
C ASP A 325 3.73 29.89 10.50
N LEU A 326 5.04 29.92 10.26
CA LEU A 326 6.07 29.61 11.25
C LEU A 326 6.05 30.48 12.50
N ASP A 327 5.72 31.77 12.36
CA ASP A 327 5.74 32.71 13.49
C ASP A 327 4.64 32.38 14.52
N GLN A 328 3.48 31.92 14.04
CA GLN A 328 2.39 31.48 14.91
C GLN A 328 2.77 30.18 15.64
N ILE A 329 3.31 29.20 14.91
CA ILE A 329 3.80 27.94 15.48
C ILE A 329 4.91 28.22 16.49
N ARG A 330 5.87 29.06 16.14
CA ARG A 330 6.99 29.44 17.00
C ARG A 330 6.50 30.12 18.28
N ASN A 331 5.51 31.02 18.21
CA ASN A 331 4.97 31.67 19.41
C ASN A 331 4.19 30.73 20.33
N ILE A 332 3.57 29.68 19.77
CA ILE A 332 2.85 28.67 20.57
C ILE A 332 3.84 27.72 21.26
N TYR A 333 4.93 27.36 20.58
CA TYR A 333 5.89 26.35 21.04
C TYR A 333 7.24 26.95 21.49
N SER A 334 7.39 28.28 21.57
CA SER A 334 8.63 28.96 22.00
C SER A 334 9.04 28.59 23.42
N ASP A 335 8.04 28.36 24.26
CA ASP A 335 8.19 28.09 25.70
C ASP A 335 8.47 26.61 25.99
N THR A 336 8.72 25.81 24.95
CA THR A 336 9.09 24.40 25.13
C THR A 336 10.56 24.35 25.54
N ASP A 337 10.88 23.78 26.71
CA ASP A 337 12.24 23.59 27.27
C ASP A 337 13.14 22.64 26.46
N ALA A 338 12.86 22.49 25.17
CA ALA A 338 13.47 21.55 24.26
C ALA A 338 14.85 22.03 23.80
N GLN A 339 15.88 21.22 24.02
CA GLN A 339 17.21 21.50 23.50
C GLN A 339 17.23 21.36 21.98
N SER A 340 17.96 22.26 21.31
CA SER A 340 18.26 22.13 19.88
C SER A 340 19.20 20.96 19.65
N ILE A 341 18.96 20.19 18.59
CA ILE A 341 19.86 19.10 18.16
C ILE A 341 20.49 19.49 16.83
N THR A 342 21.79 19.24 16.70
CA THR A 342 22.51 19.40 15.44
C THR A 342 22.75 18.02 14.82
N ILE A 343 22.27 17.85 13.59
CA ILE A 343 22.43 16.62 12.82
C ILE A 343 23.54 16.85 11.79
N GLU A 344 24.61 16.06 11.91
CA GLU A 344 25.69 16.06 10.95
C GLU A 344 25.21 15.46 9.63
N THR A 345 25.26 16.27 8.57
CA THR A 345 24.96 15.90 7.18
C THR A 345 26.24 16.09 6.35
N GLU A 346 26.36 15.38 5.23
CA GLU A 346 27.52 15.45 4.34
C GLU A 346 27.80 16.88 3.82
N ASP A 347 26.75 17.68 3.60
CA ASP A 347 26.89 19.05 3.09
C ASP A 347 27.16 20.07 4.21
N ALA A 348 26.34 20.07 5.28
CA ALA A 348 26.45 20.99 6.40
C ALA A 348 25.69 20.48 7.64
N PRO A 349 26.16 20.78 8.87
CA PRO A 349 25.42 20.45 10.09
C PRO A 349 24.13 21.27 10.17
N ILE A 350 22.98 20.59 10.25
CA ILE A 350 21.66 21.22 10.36
C ILE A 350 21.29 21.28 11.84
N THR A 351 21.09 22.49 12.38
CA THR A 351 20.64 22.67 13.77
C THR A 351 19.14 22.87 13.81
N ILE A 352 18.45 21.94 14.47
CA ILE A 352 16.99 21.92 14.59
C ILE A 352 16.59 22.48 15.95
N PRO A 353 15.88 23.62 16.00
CA PRO A 353 15.38 24.19 17.24
C PRO A 353 14.43 23.26 17.98
N GLY A 354 14.44 23.32 19.31
CA GLY A 354 13.60 22.48 20.16
C GLY A 354 12.10 22.55 19.84
N TRP A 355 11.57 23.75 19.65
CA TRP A 355 10.15 23.98 19.33
C TRP A 355 9.71 23.31 18.03
N MET A 356 10.61 23.19 17.04
CA MET A 356 10.33 22.55 15.75
C MET A 356 10.18 21.03 15.90
N ARG A 357 10.96 20.44 16.80
CA ARG A 357 10.96 19.00 17.09
C ARG A 357 9.63 18.54 17.69
N THR A 358 9.02 19.37 18.52
CA THR A 358 7.71 19.09 19.12
C THR A 358 6.55 19.52 18.25
N ALA A 359 6.66 20.67 17.58
CA ALA A 359 5.59 21.20 16.72
C ALA A 359 5.26 20.25 15.56
N ALA A 360 6.26 19.58 14.99
CA ALA A 360 6.03 18.62 13.90
C ALA A 360 5.06 17.50 14.29
N CYS A 361 5.09 17.01 15.53
CA CYS A 361 4.20 15.94 16.02
C CYS A 361 2.75 16.38 16.22
N GLU A 362 2.48 17.67 16.33
CA GLU A 362 1.13 18.17 16.64
C GLU A 362 0.18 17.96 15.46
N VAL A 363 0.70 17.81 14.24
CA VAL A 363 -0.09 17.38 13.07
C VAL A 363 -0.81 16.05 13.30
N LEU A 364 -0.29 15.16 14.14
CA LEU A 364 -0.91 13.86 14.44
C LEU A 364 -2.06 13.97 15.44
N PHE A 365 -1.97 14.91 16.39
CA PHE A 365 -2.85 15.04 17.55
C PHE A 365 -3.83 16.21 17.49
N ASP A 366 -3.67 17.09 16.50
CA ASP A 366 -4.62 18.13 16.16
C ASP A 366 -5.99 17.53 15.77
N GLN A 367 -7.07 18.24 16.06
CA GLN A 367 -8.45 17.81 15.75
C GLN A 367 -8.63 17.57 14.25
N GLY A 368 -7.92 18.35 13.45
CA GLY A 368 -7.94 18.28 12.00
C GLY A 368 -9.22 18.80 11.37
N ASN A 369 -9.46 18.37 10.14
CA ASN A 369 -10.60 18.78 9.33
C ASN A 369 -11.57 17.58 9.18
N GLU A 370 -12.79 17.81 8.69
CA GLU A 370 -13.78 16.74 8.47
C GLU A 370 -13.23 15.60 7.60
N ASP A 371 -12.35 15.91 6.63
CA ASP A 371 -11.71 14.94 5.74
C ASP A 371 -10.42 14.31 6.31
N GLU A 372 -9.75 14.97 7.26
CA GLU A 372 -8.47 14.55 7.84
C GLU A 372 -8.50 14.70 9.35
N VAL A 373 -9.12 13.73 10.02
CA VAL A 373 -9.24 13.72 11.48
C VAL A 373 -7.94 13.32 12.15
N GLY A 374 -7.65 13.90 13.32
CA GLY A 374 -6.54 13.50 14.19
C GLY A 374 -6.56 12.02 14.57
N VAL A 375 -5.41 11.48 14.97
CA VAL A 375 -5.27 10.06 15.35
C VAL A 375 -6.22 9.68 16.50
N LEU A 376 -6.35 10.57 17.49
CA LEU A 376 -7.25 10.37 18.62
C LEU A 376 -8.72 10.37 18.21
N GLU A 377 -9.12 11.31 17.36
CA GLU A 377 -10.51 11.41 16.90
C GLU A 377 -10.87 10.21 16.00
N CYS A 378 -9.94 9.76 15.16
CA CYS A 378 -10.08 8.53 14.39
C CYS A 378 -10.39 7.32 15.29
N ALA A 379 -9.69 7.20 16.43
CA ALA A 379 -9.95 6.13 17.40
C ALA A 379 -11.32 6.29 18.08
N ARG A 380 -11.73 7.53 18.42
CA ARG A 380 -13.06 7.81 18.98
C ARG A 380 -14.19 7.48 18.01
N GLN A 381 -14.02 7.77 16.73
CA GLN A 381 -14.97 7.41 15.68
C GLN A 381 -15.11 5.89 15.55
N SER A 382 -14.03 5.13 15.65
CA SER A 382 -14.08 3.67 15.68
C SER A 382 -14.92 3.18 16.88
N VAL A 383 -14.66 3.73 18.06
CA VAL A 383 -15.38 3.37 19.30
C VAL A 383 -16.84 3.78 19.25
N ALA A 384 -17.18 4.90 18.61
CA ALA A 384 -18.55 5.34 18.43
C ALA A 384 -19.37 4.36 17.56
N LYS A 385 -18.73 3.69 16.59
CA LYS A 385 -19.35 2.66 15.75
C LYS A 385 -19.55 1.33 16.49
N LEU A 386 -18.87 1.09 17.61
CA LEU A 386 -18.99 -0.16 18.36
C LEU A 386 -20.36 -0.28 19.06
N PRO A 387 -20.93 -1.49 19.17
CA PRO A 387 -22.05 -1.78 20.06
C PRO A 387 -21.72 -1.41 21.52
N LEU A 388 -22.72 -0.92 22.26
CA LEU A 388 -22.51 -0.44 23.65
C LEU A 388 -21.92 -1.53 24.56
N ASP A 389 -22.30 -2.78 24.37
CA ASP A 389 -21.92 -3.90 25.24
C ASP A 389 -20.43 -4.29 25.10
N THR A 390 -19.84 -4.13 23.91
CA THR A 390 -18.46 -4.54 23.63
C THR A 390 -17.44 -3.46 23.94
N ARG A 391 -17.86 -2.19 24.05
CA ARG A 391 -16.97 -1.04 24.24
C ARG A 391 -16.11 -1.17 25.47
N LYS A 392 -16.69 -1.58 26.61
CA LYS A 392 -15.94 -1.67 27.87
C LYS A 392 -14.78 -2.66 27.75
N GLU A 393 -15.03 -3.84 27.20
CA GLU A 393 -14.01 -4.88 27.04
C GLU A 393 -12.94 -4.49 26.01
N ILE A 394 -13.32 -3.83 24.93
CA ILE A 394 -12.40 -3.36 23.89
C ILE A 394 -11.52 -2.20 24.40
N LEU A 395 -12.09 -1.29 25.19
CA LEU A 395 -11.37 -0.13 25.76
C LEU A 395 -10.48 -0.50 26.95
N ASP A 396 -10.68 -1.66 27.57
CA ASP A 396 -9.78 -2.20 28.61
C ASP A 396 -8.39 -2.55 28.05
N ALA A 397 -8.30 -2.76 26.73
CA ALA A 397 -7.09 -3.16 26.04
C ALA A 397 -6.89 -2.32 24.77
N VAL A 398 -6.26 -1.14 24.92
CA VAL A 398 -5.87 -0.33 23.75
C VAL A 398 -4.40 -0.55 23.42
N LEU A 399 -4.14 -1.05 22.22
CA LEU A 399 -2.79 -1.32 21.72
C LEU A 399 -2.40 -0.28 20.66
N LEU A 400 -1.26 0.37 20.88
CA LEU A 400 -0.63 1.23 19.87
C LEU A 400 0.42 0.41 19.11
N MET A 401 0.33 0.38 17.79
CA MET A 401 1.28 -0.31 16.91
C MET A 401 1.72 0.57 15.75
N GLY A 402 2.80 0.18 15.06
CA GLY A 402 3.31 0.86 13.87
C GLY A 402 4.47 1.83 14.16
N GLY A 403 5.25 2.16 13.13
CA GLY A 403 6.50 2.93 13.27
C GLY A 403 6.30 4.35 13.82
N THR A 404 5.20 5.01 13.50
CA THR A 404 4.92 6.38 13.99
C THR A 404 4.56 6.38 15.48
N SER A 405 4.03 5.27 16.01
CA SER A 405 3.72 5.13 17.44
C SER A 405 4.96 4.99 18.33
N MET A 406 6.14 4.72 17.73
CA MET A 406 7.43 4.61 18.43
C MET A 406 8.03 5.98 18.81
N LEU A 407 7.41 7.08 18.38
CA LEU A 407 7.87 8.42 18.76
C LEU A 407 7.87 8.59 20.29
N PRO A 408 8.90 9.22 20.88
CA PRO A 408 8.95 9.40 22.33
C PRO A 408 7.73 10.18 22.83
N ASN A 409 7.16 9.74 23.96
CA ASN A 409 5.93 10.28 24.59
C ASN A 409 4.62 10.12 23.77
N PHE A 410 4.61 9.41 22.64
CA PHE A 410 3.40 9.23 21.84
C PHE A 410 2.28 8.56 22.64
N ALA A 411 2.58 7.45 23.33
CA ALA A 411 1.61 6.72 24.14
C ALA A 411 1.04 7.58 25.29
N SER A 412 1.92 8.24 26.05
CA SER A 412 1.52 9.08 27.18
C SER A 412 0.67 10.29 26.74
N ARG A 413 0.99 10.89 25.58
CA ARG A 413 0.16 11.96 24.99
C ARG A 413 -1.21 11.43 24.55
N PHE A 414 -1.25 10.27 23.90
CA PHE A 414 -2.50 9.63 23.48
C PHE A 414 -3.41 9.37 24.68
N GLU A 415 -2.88 8.79 25.76
CA GLU A 415 -3.61 8.55 27.02
C GLU A 415 -4.11 9.84 27.67
N ALA A 416 -3.22 10.82 27.82
CA ALA A 416 -3.55 12.10 28.47
C ALA A 416 -4.68 12.82 27.71
N GLN A 417 -4.59 12.86 26.38
CA GLN A 417 -5.57 13.53 25.53
C GLN A 417 -6.88 12.75 25.45
N TRP A 418 -6.83 11.41 25.45
CA TRP A 418 -8.02 10.57 25.57
C TRP A 418 -8.78 10.88 26.86
N ASN A 419 -8.08 10.87 28.00
CA ASN A 419 -8.66 11.07 29.32
C ASN A 419 -9.16 12.51 29.53
N THR A 420 -8.45 13.51 29.00
CA THR A 420 -8.87 14.93 29.11
C THR A 420 -10.07 15.25 28.21
N SER A 421 -10.13 14.67 27.01
CA SER A 421 -11.30 14.84 26.13
C SER A 421 -12.55 14.18 26.72
N TYR A 422 -12.39 13.08 27.47
CA TYR A 422 -13.48 12.44 28.20
C TYR A 422 -14.09 13.34 29.29
N THR A 423 -13.27 14.10 30.03
CA THR A 423 -13.76 14.96 31.12
C THR A 423 -14.46 16.23 30.64
N ASN A 424 -14.03 16.80 29.50
CA ASN A 424 -14.46 18.13 29.07
C ASN A 424 -15.68 18.15 28.12
N LYS A 425 -15.92 17.08 27.34
CA LYS A 425 -17.08 16.95 26.44
C LYS A 425 -17.63 15.52 26.46
N PRO A 426 -18.49 15.15 27.42
CA PRO A 426 -19.18 13.87 27.38
C PRO A 426 -20.27 13.96 26.30
N SER A 427 -19.93 13.68 25.04
CA SER A 427 -20.96 13.41 24.05
C SER A 427 -21.83 12.25 24.56
N ASP A 428 -23.15 12.37 24.42
CA ASP A 428 -24.14 11.42 24.96
C ASP A 428 -23.88 9.96 24.54
N SER A 429 -23.12 9.74 23.47
CA SER A 429 -22.72 8.44 22.94
C SER A 429 -21.64 7.70 23.76
N LEU A 430 -20.88 8.35 24.64
CA LEU A 430 -19.83 7.71 25.48
C LEU A 430 -20.25 7.50 26.95
N LYS A 431 -21.48 7.86 27.33
CA LYS A 431 -21.93 7.94 28.73
C LYS A 431 -22.21 6.59 29.41
N ALA A 432 -22.28 5.49 28.66
CA ALA A 432 -22.58 4.17 29.23
C ALA A 432 -21.33 3.29 29.26
N GLY A 433 -20.54 3.38 30.34
CA GLY A 433 -19.67 2.27 30.78
C GLY A 433 -18.16 2.34 30.49
N ALA A 434 -17.61 3.45 29.99
CA ALA A 434 -16.17 3.55 29.73
C ALA A 434 -15.37 3.97 30.99
N SER A 435 -14.53 3.06 31.49
CA SER A 435 -13.43 3.33 32.42
C SER A 435 -12.35 4.21 31.76
N PRO A 436 -11.43 4.83 32.53
CA PRO A 436 -10.22 5.41 31.95
C PRO A 436 -9.52 4.37 31.09
N ILE A 437 -9.05 4.78 29.91
CA ILE A 437 -8.30 3.87 29.04
C ILE A 437 -6.93 3.66 29.66
N CYS A 438 -6.54 2.40 29.79
CA CYS A 438 -5.17 1.99 29.96
C CYS A 438 -4.64 1.68 28.55
N VAL A 439 -3.75 2.50 28.01
CA VAL A 439 -3.01 2.06 26.83
C VAL A 439 -2.11 0.96 27.31
N LEU A 440 -2.28 -0.23 26.74
CA LEU A 440 -1.37 -1.33 26.96
C LEU A 440 -0.04 -0.94 26.34
N ASN A 441 0.83 -0.35 27.14
CA ASN A 441 2.24 -0.35 26.82
C ASN A 441 2.71 -1.80 26.95
N VAL A 442 3.54 -2.27 26.02
CA VAL A 442 4.04 -3.66 26.03
C VAL A 442 4.77 -3.99 27.36
N ALA A 443 5.15 -2.96 28.13
CA ALA A 443 5.70 -3.06 29.48
C ALA A 443 4.67 -3.31 30.61
N ASP A 444 3.38 -3.02 30.41
CA ASP A 444 2.34 -3.03 31.47
C ASP A 444 1.48 -4.30 31.47
N VAL A 445 1.85 -5.32 30.68
CA VAL A 445 1.24 -6.66 30.81
C VAL A 445 1.75 -7.28 32.11
N GLU A 446 1.02 -7.05 33.21
CA GLU A 446 1.34 -7.38 34.60
C GLU A 446 1.78 -8.84 34.90
N ASN A 447 1.85 -9.74 33.92
CA ASN A 447 2.20 -11.14 34.14
C ASN A 447 3.13 -11.75 33.08
N VAL A 448 3.78 -10.96 32.22
CA VAL A 448 4.71 -11.49 31.22
C VAL A 448 6.07 -10.81 31.34
N ARG A 449 7.07 -11.53 31.89
CA ARG A 449 8.50 -11.18 31.82
C ARG A 449 9.01 -11.27 30.37
N MET A 450 8.45 -10.51 29.43
CA MET A 450 9.04 -10.34 28.11
C MET A 450 9.68 -8.95 28.01
N PRO A 451 10.86 -8.84 27.39
CA PRO A 451 11.39 -7.52 27.03
C PRO A 451 10.35 -6.81 26.15
N PRO A 452 10.20 -5.48 26.27
CA PRO A 452 9.22 -4.74 25.50
C PRO A 452 9.48 -4.97 24.00
N ILE A 453 8.51 -5.59 23.33
CA ILE A 453 8.54 -5.80 21.88
C ILE A 453 8.30 -4.43 21.24
N PRO A 454 9.17 -3.97 20.32
CA PRO A 454 8.94 -2.75 19.57
C PRO A 454 7.60 -2.74 18.84
N ALA A 455 6.92 -1.59 18.85
CA ALA A 455 5.54 -1.46 18.35
C ALA A 455 5.41 -1.73 16.84
N ASP A 456 6.48 -1.56 16.08
CA ASP A 456 6.59 -1.85 14.65
C ASP A 456 6.68 -3.36 14.34
N VAL A 457 7.21 -4.17 15.28
CA VAL A 457 7.42 -5.62 15.11
C VAL A 457 6.30 -6.45 15.74
N LEU A 458 5.30 -5.83 16.39
CA LEU A 458 4.21 -6.54 17.07
C LEU A 458 3.44 -7.48 16.14
N ALA A 459 3.02 -6.98 14.97
CA ALA A 459 2.29 -7.80 14.00
C ALA A 459 3.13 -8.97 13.48
N TRP A 460 4.43 -8.76 13.29
CA TRP A 460 5.37 -9.80 12.83
C TRP A 460 5.60 -10.86 13.91
N THR A 461 5.76 -10.44 15.17
CA THR A 461 5.90 -11.36 16.32
C THR A 461 4.61 -12.15 16.54
N GLY A 462 3.46 -11.49 16.43
CA GLY A 462 2.15 -12.12 16.42
C GLY A 462 2.01 -13.17 15.32
N GLY A 463 2.46 -12.85 14.11
CA GLY A 463 2.53 -13.78 12.99
C GLY A 463 3.41 -15.00 13.28
N SER A 464 4.59 -14.80 13.87
CA SER A 464 5.47 -15.91 14.26
C SER A 464 4.81 -16.85 15.30
N ILE A 465 4.12 -16.27 16.28
CA ILE A 465 3.36 -17.04 17.30
C ILE A 465 2.19 -17.78 16.65
N ALA A 466 1.40 -17.10 15.83
CA ALA A 466 0.30 -17.66 15.05
C ALA A 466 0.70 -18.85 14.18
N ALA A 467 1.84 -18.74 13.48
CA ALA A 467 2.38 -19.80 12.64
C ALA A 467 2.71 -21.05 13.45
N THR A 468 3.28 -20.85 14.64
CA THR A 468 3.74 -21.92 15.53
C THR A 468 2.58 -22.64 16.21
N ILE A 469 1.58 -21.88 16.68
CA ILE A 469 0.37 -22.44 17.30
C ILE A 469 -0.49 -23.16 16.26
N GLY A 470 -0.35 -22.80 14.99
CA GLY A 470 -1.15 -23.37 13.91
C GLY A 470 -2.60 -22.93 14.02
N LEU A 471 -2.84 -21.61 13.98
CA LEU A 471 -4.19 -21.02 14.00
C LEU A 471 -5.14 -21.81 13.10
N SER A 472 -5.99 -22.62 13.72
CA SER A 472 -7.02 -23.40 13.06
C SER A 472 -8.19 -22.47 12.74
N GLY A 473 -8.36 -22.11 11.47
CA GLY A 473 -9.48 -21.27 11.03
C GLY A 473 -9.14 -20.23 9.97
N THR A 474 -7.87 -20.03 9.63
CA THR A 474 -7.49 -19.25 8.46
C THR A 474 -7.51 -20.14 7.23
N GLU A 475 -8.23 -19.72 6.18
CA GLU A 475 -8.26 -20.43 4.91
C GLU A 475 -6.85 -20.39 4.31
N ARG A 476 -6.20 -21.55 4.30
CA ARG A 476 -4.92 -21.73 3.59
C ARG A 476 -5.25 -22.03 2.15
N VAL A 477 -4.83 -21.15 1.25
CA VAL A 477 -4.92 -21.40 -0.18
C VAL A 477 -3.75 -22.29 -0.56
N SER A 478 -4.02 -23.56 -0.85
CA SER A 478 -3.01 -24.46 -1.36
C SER A 478 -2.72 -24.15 -2.83
N ARG A 479 -1.52 -24.49 -3.28
CA ARG A 479 -1.16 -24.33 -4.69
C ARG A 479 -2.03 -25.15 -5.64
N ALA A 480 -2.58 -26.28 -5.18
CA ALA A 480 -3.48 -27.09 -5.99
C ALA A 480 -4.82 -26.38 -6.18
N ASP A 481 -5.38 -25.84 -5.10
CA ASP A 481 -6.66 -25.12 -5.12
C ASP A 481 -6.57 -23.84 -5.95
N TRP A 482 -5.45 -23.13 -5.85
CA TRP A 482 -5.20 -21.92 -6.65
C TRP A 482 -5.07 -22.19 -8.14
N ARG A 483 -4.66 -23.40 -8.56
CA ARG A 483 -4.58 -23.78 -9.98
C ARG A 483 -5.91 -24.27 -10.55
N SER A 484 -6.83 -24.70 -9.69
CA SER A 484 -8.17 -25.14 -10.10
C SER A 484 -9.15 -23.98 -10.30
N ASN A 485 -8.92 -22.86 -9.64
CA ASN A 485 -9.59 -21.57 -9.88
C ASN A 485 -8.88 -20.82 -11.01
#